data_AF-A0AAN8IWC9-F1
#
_entry.id   AF-A0AAN8IWC9-F1
#
_cell.length_a   1.000
_cell.length_b   1.000
_cell.length_c   1.000
_cell.angle_alpha   90.00
_cell.angle_beta   90.00
_cell.angle_gamma   90.00
#
_symmetry.space_group_name_H-M   'P 1'
#
loop_
_entity.id
_entity.type
_entity.pdbx_description
1 polymer ?
#
loop_
_entity_poly.entity_id
_entity_poly.type
_entity_poly.pdbx_seq_one_letter_code
_entity_poly.pdbx_strand_id
1 'polypeptide(L)'
;MITLAQFLKILVNTNYMTDESDYLAEFLDVLRQSKKNEKEETDLNNDLESIELGEALELSKAELNSLFYLVGYCIYTTKKRNTHCEECISYIESKDGEDFQDFSKLIKLKDYKDGCLTRPSESIFNVVKAVEYMFRDIEKNLCGR
;
A
#
# COMPACT_ATOMS: atom_id res chain seq x y z
N MET A 1 28.73 -7.39 -11.88
CA MET A 1 27.38 -7.96 -11.68
C MET A 1 26.40 -7.00 -12.33
N ILE A 2 25.89 -7.34 -13.52
CA ILE A 2 24.95 -6.52 -14.26
C ILE A 2 23.57 -6.79 -13.66
N THR A 3 22.87 -5.76 -13.19
CA THR A 3 21.51 -5.91 -12.66
C THR A 3 20.52 -5.94 -13.82
N LEU A 4 19.39 -6.67 -13.68
CA LEU A 4 18.29 -6.71 -14.67
C LEU A 4 17.84 -5.29 -15.11
N ALA A 5 17.95 -4.31 -14.21
CA ALA A 5 17.67 -2.90 -14.48
C ALA A 5 18.62 -2.24 -15.49
N GLN A 6 19.85 -2.73 -15.63
CA GLN A 6 20.82 -2.25 -16.64
C GLN A 6 20.63 -2.94 -17.99
N PHE A 7 20.12 -4.18 -18.01
CA PHE A 7 19.80 -4.90 -19.25
C PHE A 7 18.55 -4.36 -19.94
N LEU A 8 17.56 -3.91 -19.14
CA LEU A 8 16.33 -3.29 -19.65
C LEU A 8 16.47 -1.81 -19.99
N LYS A 9 17.64 -1.20 -19.78
CA LYS A 9 17.89 0.18 -20.15
C LYS A 9 18.22 0.24 -21.64
N ILE A 10 17.21 0.51 -22.46
CA ILE A 10 17.41 0.84 -23.87
C ILE A 10 18.22 2.14 -23.91
N LEU A 11 19.47 2.04 -24.36
CA LEU A 11 20.32 3.19 -24.64
C LEU A 11 19.79 3.85 -25.92
N VAL A 12 18.84 4.77 -25.78
CA VAL A 12 18.34 5.58 -26.90
C VAL A 12 19.36 6.68 -27.17
N ASN A 13 20.41 6.31 -27.90
CA ASN A 13 21.29 7.24 -28.59
C ASN A 13 21.08 7.05 -30.10
N THR A 14 19.89 7.37 -30.61
CA THR A 14 19.66 7.51 -32.05
C THR A 14 18.49 8.45 -32.35
N ASN A 15 18.84 9.63 -32.87
CA ASN A 15 18.09 10.54 -33.73
C ASN A 15 16.75 11.15 -33.27
N TYR A 16 16.81 12.46 -32.96
CA TYR A 16 15.72 13.42 -32.85
C TYR A 16 14.98 13.64 -34.18
N MET A 17 14.18 12.69 -34.65
CA MET A 17 13.29 12.89 -35.82
C MET A 17 11.85 12.44 -35.59
N THR A 18 11.49 12.08 -34.36
CA THR A 18 10.10 11.86 -33.96
C THR A 18 9.81 12.84 -32.84
N ASP A 19 8.87 13.75 -33.06
CA ASP A 19 8.48 14.77 -32.10
C ASP A 19 7.77 14.08 -30.92
N GLU A 20 8.56 13.70 -29.89
CA GLU A 20 8.07 13.08 -28.65
C GLU A 20 7.15 14.02 -27.85
N SER A 21 7.01 15.28 -28.27
CA SER A 21 6.10 16.26 -27.67
C SER A 21 4.64 15.81 -27.72
N ASP A 22 4.23 15.14 -28.80
CA ASP A 22 2.83 14.77 -29.00
C ASP A 22 2.42 13.63 -28.05
N TYR A 23 3.32 12.67 -27.83
CA TYR A 23 3.14 11.61 -26.83
C TYR A 23 3.12 12.16 -25.40
N LEU A 24 3.96 13.16 -25.11
CA LEU A 24 3.98 13.83 -23.81
C LEU A 24 2.71 14.63 -23.55
N ALA A 25 2.16 15.30 -24.56
CA ALA A 25 0.90 16.02 -24.46
C ALA A 25 -0.27 15.07 -24.17
N GLU A 26 -0.36 13.96 -24.92
CA GLU A 26 -1.40 12.95 -24.71
C GLU A 26 -1.30 12.29 -23.33
N PHE A 27 -0.09 11.96 -22.87
CA PHE A 27 0.14 11.42 -21.53
C PHE A 27 -0.24 12.40 -20.41
N LEU A 28 0.05 13.69 -20.59
CA LEU A 28 -0.33 14.73 -19.62
C LEU A 28 -1.85 14.95 -19.58
N ASP A 29 -2.54 14.80 -20.71
CA ASP A 29 -4.00 14.88 -20.76
C ASP A 29 -4.66 13.67 -20.10
N VAL A 30 -4.12 12.47 -20.26
CA VAL A 30 -4.56 11.28 -19.51
C VAL A 30 -4.38 11.48 -17.99
N LEU A 31 -3.24 12.02 -17.55
CA LEU A 31 -3.00 12.34 -16.13
C LEU A 31 -3.89 13.47 -15.59
N ARG A 32 -4.31 14.42 -16.43
CA ARG A 32 -5.25 15.47 -16.05
C ARG A 32 -6.67 14.96 -15.95
N GLN A 33 -7.07 14.03 -16.82
CA GLN A 33 -8.39 13.40 -16.78
C GLN A 33 -8.53 12.48 -15.57
N SER A 34 -7.50 11.71 -15.20
CA SER A 34 -7.52 10.88 -13.99
C SER A 34 -7.66 11.74 -12.71
N LYS A 35 -6.94 12.86 -12.62
CA LYS A 35 -7.09 13.81 -11.49
C LYS A 35 -8.44 14.54 -11.44
N LYS A 36 -9.16 14.62 -12.57
CA LYS A 36 -10.50 15.24 -12.61
C LYS A 36 -11.59 14.28 -12.12
N ASN A 37 -11.36 12.97 -12.26
CA ASN A 37 -12.28 11.91 -11.82
C ASN A 37 -12.11 11.55 -10.33
N GLU A 38 -11.06 12.02 -9.65
CA GLU A 38 -10.87 11.87 -8.19
C GLU A 38 -11.76 12.82 -7.34
N LYS A 39 -12.73 13.52 -7.95
CA LYS A 39 -13.70 14.38 -7.26
C LYS A 39 -15.11 13.78 -7.13
N GLU A 40 -15.25 12.47 -7.35
CA GLU A 40 -16.42 11.75 -6.85
C GLU A 40 -16.11 11.31 -5.42
N GLU A 41 -16.52 12.13 -4.45
CA GLU A 41 -16.67 11.69 -3.07
C GLU A 41 -17.70 10.56 -3.07
N THR A 42 -17.22 9.32 -3.07
CA THR A 42 -18.05 8.18 -2.72
C THR A 42 -18.39 8.29 -1.25
N ASP A 43 -19.68 8.42 -0.98
CA ASP A 43 -20.28 8.46 0.35
C ASP A 43 -20.07 7.09 1.03
N LEU A 44 -18.90 6.87 1.60
CA LEU A 44 -18.46 5.62 2.25
C LEU A 44 -19.08 5.43 3.65
N ASN A 45 -20.13 6.17 4.00
CA ASN A 45 -20.59 6.28 5.38
C ASN A 45 -21.67 5.28 5.83
N ASN A 46 -22.17 4.38 4.97
CA ASN A 46 -23.34 3.54 5.35
C ASN A 46 -23.15 2.01 5.33
N ASP A 47 -22.03 1.46 4.84
CA ASP A 47 -21.90 0.00 4.67
C ASP A 47 -20.85 -0.67 5.57
N LEU A 48 -20.39 0.01 6.62
CA LEU A 48 -19.44 -0.55 7.59
C LEU A 48 -20.09 -1.44 8.66
N GLU A 49 -21.43 -1.48 8.75
CA GLU A 49 -22.13 -2.12 9.88
C GLU A 49 -22.40 -3.63 9.72
N SER A 50 -22.11 -4.26 8.58
CA SER A 50 -22.23 -5.72 8.48
C SER A 50 -21.51 -6.29 7.26
N ILE A 51 -20.18 -6.22 7.27
CA ILE A 51 -19.39 -7.13 6.43
C ILE A 51 -19.48 -8.50 7.11
N GLU A 52 -20.53 -9.26 6.76
CA GLU A 52 -20.52 -10.69 7.04
C GLU A 52 -19.34 -11.28 6.27
N LEU A 53 -18.27 -11.60 7.01
CA LEU A 53 -17.08 -12.23 6.47
C LEU A 53 -17.51 -13.60 5.94
N GLY A 54 -17.85 -13.66 4.66
CA GLY A 54 -18.21 -14.89 3.96
C GLY A 54 -17.14 -15.95 4.21
N GLU A 55 -17.58 -17.19 4.41
CA GLU A 55 -16.72 -18.30 4.81
C GLU A 55 -15.41 -18.35 3.97
N ALA A 56 -14.30 -18.17 4.67
CA ALA A 56 -12.92 -18.49 4.28
C ALA A 56 -12.30 -17.69 3.10
N LEU A 57 -12.06 -16.40 3.34
CA LEU A 57 -10.85 -15.73 2.83
C LEU A 57 -9.81 -15.59 3.94
N GLU A 58 -9.44 -16.68 4.60
CA GLU A 58 -8.40 -16.60 5.64
C GLU A 58 -7.02 -16.32 5.03
N LEU A 59 -6.37 -15.24 5.48
CA LEU A 59 -4.99 -14.94 5.15
C LEU A 59 -4.09 -15.94 5.88
N SER A 60 -3.17 -16.55 5.14
CA SER A 60 -2.12 -17.37 5.74
C SER A 60 -1.24 -16.53 6.67
N LYS A 61 -0.54 -17.19 7.58
CA LYS A 61 0.41 -16.52 8.48
C LYS A 61 1.49 -15.73 7.72
N ALA A 62 1.92 -16.22 6.56
CA ALA A 62 2.89 -15.53 5.71
C ALA A 62 2.32 -14.25 5.11
N GLU A 63 1.07 -14.29 4.65
CA GLU A 63 0.36 -13.11 4.14
C GLU A 63 0.12 -12.09 5.25
N LEU A 64 -0.28 -12.53 6.45
CA LEU A 64 -0.46 -11.62 7.59
C LEU A 64 0.86 -10.97 8.02
N ASN A 65 1.97 -11.72 8.04
CA ASN A 65 3.31 -11.13 8.28
C ASN A 65 3.69 -10.11 7.20
N SER A 66 3.37 -10.40 5.93
CA SER A 66 3.66 -9.52 4.81
C SER A 66 2.81 -8.26 4.86
N LEU A 67 1.51 -8.40 5.15
CA LEU A 67 0.58 -7.30 5.35
C LEU A 67 1.04 -6.40 6.50
N PHE A 68 1.44 -6.98 7.64
CA PHE A 68 1.93 -6.22 8.79
C PHE A 68 3.17 -5.38 8.42
N TYR A 69 4.11 -5.96 7.67
CA TYR A 69 5.28 -5.25 7.14
C TYR A 69 4.89 -4.12 6.16
N LEU A 70 3.93 -4.37 5.26
CA LEU A 70 3.44 -3.38 4.29
C LEU A 70 2.75 -2.21 4.98
N VAL A 71 1.92 -2.46 6.00
CA VAL A 71 1.26 -1.40 6.77
C VAL A 71 2.31 -0.54 7.48
N GLY A 72 3.35 -1.15 8.06
CA GLY A 72 4.47 -0.41 8.62
C GLY A 72 5.14 0.52 7.60
N TYR A 73 5.34 0.05 6.37
CA TYR A 73 5.85 0.88 5.28
C TYR A 73 4.89 2.01 4.87
N CYS A 74 3.59 1.75 4.81
CA CYS A 74 2.57 2.76 4.54
C CYS A 74 2.57 3.87 5.62
N ILE A 75 2.71 3.51 6.89
CA ILE A 75 2.83 4.49 7.98
C ILE A 75 4.12 5.28 7.84
N TYR A 76 5.26 4.62 7.62
CA TYR A 76 6.55 5.30 7.43
C TYR A 76 6.50 6.33 6.29
N THR A 77 5.93 5.94 5.14
CA THR A 77 5.79 6.84 3.99
C THR A 77 4.83 7.99 4.27
N THR A 78 3.73 7.72 4.99
CA THR A 78 2.75 8.73 5.42
C THR A 78 3.37 9.75 6.37
N LYS A 79 4.18 9.31 7.33
CA LYS A 79 4.94 10.18 8.24
C LYS A 79 5.97 11.04 7.52
N LYS A 80 6.60 10.49 6.47
CA LYS A 80 7.62 11.20 5.68
C LYS A 80 7.04 12.26 4.74
N ARG A 81 5.85 12.05 4.21
CA ARG A 81 5.26 12.90 3.14
C ARG A 81 4.31 13.96 3.64
N ASN A 82 3.70 13.77 4.80
CA ASN A 82 2.66 14.64 5.33
C ASN A 82 3.03 15.16 6.73
N THR A 83 2.46 16.30 7.10
CA THR A 83 2.55 16.84 8.47
C THR A 83 1.43 16.25 9.31
N HIS A 84 1.79 15.58 10.40
CA HIS A 84 0.84 15.00 11.36
C HIS A 84 1.10 15.55 12.76
N CYS A 85 0.06 15.62 13.59
CA CYS A 85 0.27 15.85 15.02
C CYS A 85 0.85 14.59 15.68
N GLU A 86 1.47 14.77 16.85
CA GLU A 86 2.05 13.66 17.61
C GLU A 86 1.01 12.62 18.02
N GLU A 87 -0.22 13.07 18.32
CA GLU A 87 -1.34 12.18 18.68
C GLU A 87 -1.69 11.23 17.53
N CYS A 88 -1.81 11.72 16.30
CA CYS A 88 -2.07 10.89 15.12
C CYS A 88 -0.97 9.85 14.91
N ILE A 89 0.30 10.23 15.05
CA ILE A 89 1.43 9.31 14.92
C ILE A 89 1.38 8.24 16.02
N SER A 90 1.10 8.65 17.27
CA SER A 90 1.02 7.74 18.40
C SER A 90 -0.16 6.77 18.33
N TYR A 91 -1.22 7.13 17.60
CA TYR A 91 -2.38 6.27 17.38
C TYR A 91 -2.10 5.19 16.33
N ILE A 92 -1.35 5.53 15.27
CA ILE A 92 -1.09 4.61 14.15
C ILE A 92 0.12 3.70 14.36
N GLU A 93 1.06 4.09 15.23
CA GLU A 93 2.24 3.29 15.55
C GLU A 93 2.07 2.52 16.86
N SER A 94 2.59 1.29 16.93
CA SER A 94 2.70 0.59 18.20
C SER A 94 3.82 1.24 19.03
N LYS A 95 3.64 1.27 20.35
CA LYS A 95 4.74 1.60 21.25
C LYS A 95 5.74 0.44 21.28
N ASP A 96 7.02 0.77 21.43
CA ASP A 96 8.14 -0.15 21.26
C ASP A 96 7.99 -1.44 22.09
N GLY A 97 8.19 -2.58 21.44
CA GLY A 97 8.34 -3.88 22.11
C GLY A 97 7.07 -4.71 22.27
N GLU A 98 5.91 -4.22 21.86
CA GLU A 98 4.70 -5.05 21.84
C GLU A 98 4.74 -6.01 20.65
N ASP A 99 4.93 -7.29 20.95
CA ASP A 99 4.78 -8.38 20.01
C ASP A 99 3.30 -8.57 19.68
N PHE A 100 2.79 -7.68 18.84
CA PHE A 100 1.42 -7.78 18.38
C PHE A 100 1.26 -8.98 17.44
N GLN A 101 0.66 -10.03 17.98
CA GLN A 101 0.37 -11.29 17.32
C GLN A 101 1.62 -11.92 16.66
N ASP A 102 1.50 -13.17 16.23
CA ASP A 102 2.60 -13.96 15.67
C ASP A 102 3.05 -13.49 14.25
N PHE A 103 2.69 -12.25 13.89
CA PHE A 103 2.86 -11.57 12.59
C PHE A 103 3.99 -10.52 12.58
N SER A 104 4.58 -10.24 13.74
CA SER A 104 5.75 -9.35 13.88
C SER A 104 7.07 -10.02 13.45
N LYS A 105 7.06 -11.32 13.14
CA LYS A 105 8.27 -12.11 12.85
C LYS A 105 9.07 -11.56 11.69
N LEU A 106 8.41 -11.15 10.61
CA LEU A 106 9.09 -10.59 9.44
C LEU A 106 9.77 -9.24 9.76
N ILE A 107 9.12 -8.38 10.54
CA ILE A 107 9.70 -7.10 10.98
C ILE A 107 10.94 -7.37 11.84
N LYS A 108 10.83 -8.26 12.84
CA LYS A 108 11.97 -8.63 13.70
C LYS A 108 13.15 -9.17 12.92
N LEU A 109 12.92 -10.01 11.91
CA LEU A 109 13.99 -10.56 11.07
C LEU A 109 14.68 -9.50 10.20
N LYS A 110 13.96 -8.42 9.85
CA LYS A 110 14.47 -7.32 9.02
C LYS A 110 14.94 -6.12 9.83
N ASP A 111 14.75 -6.13 11.14
CA ASP A 111 15.18 -5.04 12.03
C ASP A 111 16.68 -5.20 12.31
N TYR A 112 17.52 -4.73 11.39
CA TYR A 112 18.98 -4.78 11.52
C TYR A 112 19.53 -3.71 12.48
N LYS A 113 18.71 -2.70 12.81
CA LYS A 113 19.04 -1.61 13.72
C LYS A 113 17.75 -1.10 14.36
N ASP A 114 17.76 -0.93 15.67
CA ASP A 114 16.59 -0.48 16.43
C ASP A 114 15.97 0.79 15.84
N GLY A 115 14.65 0.79 15.73
CA GLY A 115 13.86 1.92 15.24
C GLY A 115 13.93 2.15 13.73
N CYS A 116 14.49 1.23 12.94
CA CYS A 116 14.54 1.37 11.49
C CYS A 116 13.23 1.02 10.79
N LEU A 117 12.41 0.18 11.42
CA LEU A 117 11.11 -0.23 10.88
C LEU A 117 9.98 0.27 11.78
N THR A 118 9.00 0.89 11.14
CA THR A 118 7.76 1.30 11.79
C THR A 118 6.86 0.08 12.00
N ARG A 119 6.31 -0.05 13.22
CA ARG A 119 5.32 -1.07 13.58
C ARG A 119 3.93 -0.45 13.65
N PRO A 120 2.93 -0.97 12.91
CA PRO A 120 1.57 -0.46 13.01
C PRO A 120 0.93 -0.82 14.35
N SER A 121 0.04 0.05 14.83
CA SER A 121 -0.84 -0.27 15.95
C SER A 121 -1.85 -1.35 15.55
N GLU A 122 -2.35 -2.08 16.55
CA GLU A 122 -3.37 -3.12 16.36
C GLU A 122 -4.60 -2.58 15.63
N SER A 123 -5.10 -1.41 16.05
CA SER A 123 -6.30 -0.81 15.49
C SER A 123 -6.15 -0.57 13.99
N ILE A 124 -5.03 0.02 13.57
CA ILE A 124 -4.76 0.26 12.15
C ILE A 124 -4.56 -1.04 11.38
N PHE A 125 -3.86 -2.01 11.96
CA PHE A 125 -3.66 -3.30 11.30
C PHE A 125 -4.98 -4.04 11.08
N ASN A 126 -5.89 -4.03 12.05
CA ASN A 126 -7.21 -4.65 11.92
C ASN A 126 -8.07 -3.97 10.85
N VAL A 127 -8.01 -2.63 10.74
CA VAL A 127 -8.69 -1.90 9.67
C VAL A 127 -8.13 -2.31 8.30
N VAL A 128 -6.81 -2.31 8.13
CA VAL A 128 -6.20 -2.70 6.85
C VAL A 128 -6.47 -4.17 6.53
N LYS A 129 -6.49 -5.05 7.53
CA LYS A 129 -6.85 -6.46 7.37
C LYS A 129 -8.29 -6.62 6.88
N ALA A 130 -9.23 -5.84 7.41
CA ALA A 130 -10.61 -5.83 6.90
C ALA A 130 -10.68 -5.36 5.44
N VAL A 131 -9.93 -4.31 5.09
CA VAL A 131 -9.83 -3.81 3.71
C VAL A 131 -9.22 -4.86 2.77
N GLU A 132 -8.19 -5.60 3.19
CA GLU A 132 -7.62 -6.70 2.40
C GLU A 132 -8.65 -7.80 2.15
N TYR A 133 -9.49 -8.13 3.13
CA TYR A 133 -10.58 -9.08 2.93
C TYR A 133 -11.61 -8.58 1.93
N MET A 134 -12.04 -7.32 2.03
CA MET A 134 -12.94 -6.70 1.05
C MET A 134 -12.33 -6.75 -0.36
N PHE A 135 -11.06 -6.37 -0.48
CA PHE A 135 -10.36 -6.33 -1.76
C PHE A 135 -10.34 -7.71 -2.42
N ARG A 136 -10.02 -8.77 -1.67
CA ARG A 136 -10.02 -10.15 -2.19
C ARG A 136 -11.41 -10.66 -2.56
N ASP A 137 -12.44 -10.27 -1.80
CA ASP A 137 -13.82 -10.62 -2.14
C ASP A 137 -14.24 -9.97 -3.46
N ILE A 138 -13.94 -8.67 -3.62
CA ILE A 138 -14.17 -7.94 -4.86
C ILE A 138 -13.40 -8.58 -6.03
N GLU A 139 -12.12 -8.91 -5.86
CA GLU A 139 -11.33 -9.57 -6.91
C GLU A 139 -11.92 -10.92 -7.33
N LYS A 140 -12.39 -11.73 -6.38
CA LYS A 140 -13.09 -12.99 -6.68
C LYS A 140 -14.37 -12.75 -7.48
N ASN A 141 -15.16 -11.75 -7.09
CA ASN A 141 -16.41 -11.40 -7.76
C ASN A 141 -16.19 -10.81 -9.16
N LEU A 142 -15.07 -10.11 -9.39
CA LEU A 142 -14.70 -9.55 -10.69
C LEU A 142 -14.11 -10.57 -11.65
N CYS A 143 -13.28 -11.51 -11.15
CA CYS A 143 -12.63 -12.54 -11.97
C CYS A 143 -13.47 -13.83 -12.11
N GLY A 144 -14.62 -13.92 -11.44
CA GLY A 144 -15.58 -15.04 -11.52
C GLY A 144 -16.48 -15.02 -12.77
N ARG A 145 -15.98 -14.58 -13.95
CA ARG A 145 -16.63 -14.79 -15.25
C ARG A 145 -15.78 -15.69 -16.14
#